data_AF-A0A661NPX9-F1
#
_entry.id   AF-A0A661NPX9-F1
#
_cell.length_a   1.000
_cell.length_b   1.000
_cell.length_c   1.000
_cell.angle_alpha   90.00
_cell.angle_beta   90.00
_cell.angle_gamma   90.00
#
_symmetry.space_group_name_H-M   'P 1'
#
loop_
_entity.id
_entity.type
_entity.pdbx_description
1 polymer ?
#
loop_
_entity_poly.entity_id
_entity_poly.type
_entity_poly.pdbx_seq_one_letter_code
_entity_poly.pdbx_strand_id
1 'polypeptide(L)'
;MQIMNAGFEVDLDKEKILVDDHWYDRAELARLLTERLASMDYNIARLSAAVEHLDTTIKSLEEFTVRLTPEVAAQLRQTADKNQLPVGAVIREAVISYLVGAALSKLG
;
A
#
# COMPACT_ATOMS: atom_id res chain seq x y z
N MET A 1 -4.43 -5.64 0.78
CA MET A 1 -4.61 -5.92 -0.66
C MET A 1 -3.41 -5.39 -1.41
N GLN A 2 -2.66 -6.27 -2.06
CA GLN A 2 -1.41 -5.99 -2.77
C GLN A 2 -1.75 -5.61 -4.23
N ILE A 3 -1.22 -4.49 -4.73
CA ILE A 3 -1.25 -4.18 -6.17
C ILE A 3 0.10 -4.63 -6.74
N MET A 4 0.11 -5.78 -7.40
CA MET A 4 1.29 -6.29 -8.11
C MET A 4 1.27 -5.77 -9.54
N ASN A 5 1.86 -4.61 -9.79
CA ASN A 5 2.28 -4.23 -11.14
C ASN A 5 3.78 -3.90 -11.05
N ALA A 6 4.61 -4.49 -11.91
CA ALA A 6 6.09 -4.46 -11.85
C ALA A 6 6.80 -5.38 -10.81
N GLY A 7 6.08 -6.27 -10.12
CA GLY A 7 6.69 -7.28 -9.23
C GLY A 7 7.16 -6.73 -7.88
N PHE A 8 6.76 -5.51 -7.54
CA PHE A 8 6.95 -4.94 -6.22
C PHE A 8 5.67 -5.06 -5.39
N GLU A 9 5.85 -5.23 -4.08
CA GLU A 9 4.75 -5.16 -3.12
C GLU A 9 4.75 -3.78 -2.45
N VAL A 10 3.58 -3.15 -2.36
CA VAL A 10 3.41 -1.83 -1.74
C VAL A 10 2.45 -1.92 -0.55
N ASP A 11 2.91 -1.44 0.60
CA ASP A 11 2.07 -1.14 1.77
C ASP A 11 1.55 0.29 1.60
N LEU A 12 0.29 0.39 1.16
CA LEU A 12 -0.37 1.66 0.91
C LEU A 12 -0.60 2.49 2.18
N ASP A 13 -0.72 1.84 3.35
CA ASP A 13 -1.01 2.55 4.60
C ASP A 13 0.25 3.18 5.20
N LYS A 14 1.41 2.59 4.95
CA LYS A 14 2.71 3.10 5.42
C LYS A 14 3.52 3.80 4.32
N GLU A 15 2.99 3.82 3.10
CA GLU A 15 3.68 4.29 1.90
C GLU A 15 5.07 3.65 1.73
N LYS A 16 5.14 2.33 1.96
CA LYS A 16 6.39 1.56 1.83
C LYS A 16 6.31 0.57 0.68
N ILE A 17 7.47 0.26 0.12
CA ILE A 17 7.64 -0.76 -0.93
C ILE A 17 8.64 -1.81 -0.48
N LEU A 18 8.37 -3.07 -0.79
CA LEU A 18 9.24 -4.19 -0.46
C LEU A 18 10.33 -4.35 -1.53
N VAL A 19 11.59 -4.21 -1.11
CA VAL A 19 12.77 -4.47 -1.94
C VAL A 19 13.74 -5.31 -1.14
N ASP A 20 14.14 -6.45 -1.68
CA ASP A 20 15.15 -7.35 -1.10
C ASP A 20 14.85 -7.67 0.38
N ASP A 21 13.61 -8.10 0.64
CA ASP A 21 13.05 -8.44 1.96
C ASP A 21 13.01 -7.29 2.99
N HIS A 22 13.21 -6.05 2.53
CA HIS A 22 13.13 -4.86 3.36
C HIS A 22 12.08 -3.88 2.86
N TRP A 23 11.30 -3.35 3.79
CA TRP A 23 10.31 -2.32 3.52
C TRP A 23 10.95 -0.94 3.58
N TYR A 24 10.95 -0.23 2.47
CA TYR A 24 11.49 1.12 2.37
C TYR A 24 10.39 2.12 2.05
N ASP A 25 10.44 3.28 2.71
CA ASP A 25 9.73 4.47 2.26
C ASP A 25 10.54 5.24 1.19
N ARG A 26 9.93 6.29 0.63
CA ARG A 26 10.54 7.13 -0.41
C ARG A 26 11.86 7.76 0.03
N ALA A 27 11.97 8.22 1.27
CA ALA A 27 13.16 8.89 1.77
C ALA A 27 14.30 7.89 2.00
N GLU A 28 13.98 6.72 2.54
CA GLU A 28 14.91 5.61 2.74
C GLU A 28 15.49 5.12 1.40
N LEU A 29 14.66 4.96 0.37
CA LEU A 29 15.14 4.61 -0.98
C LEU A 29 16.03 5.68 -1.60
N ALA A 30 15.66 6.96 -1.48
CA ALA A 30 16.45 8.06 -2.03
C ALA A 30 17.84 8.14 -1.36
N ARG A 31 17.90 7.92 -0.04
CA ARG A 31 19.17 7.81 0.70
C ARG A 31 19.99 6.63 0.20
N LEU A 32 19.38 5.45 0.06
CA LEU A 32 20.08 4.25 -0.40
C LEU A 32 20.63 4.40 -1.82
N LEU A 33 19.87 5.03 -2.73
CA LEU A 33 20.35 5.37 -4.07
C LEU A 33 21.56 6.32 -4.03
N THR A 34 21.49 7.36 -3.19
CA THR A 34 22.60 8.32 -3.02
C THR A 34 23.86 7.64 -2.50
N GLU A 35 23.73 6.73 -1.53
CA GLU A 35 24.83 5.97 -0.96
C GLU A 35 25.50 5.05 -2.00
N ARG A 36 24.70 4.35 -2.82
CA ARG A 36 25.22 3.47 -3.89
C ARG A 36 25.95 4.26 -4.98
N LEU A 37 25.41 5.41 -5.37
CA LEU A 37 26.06 6.31 -6.31
C LEU A 37 27.40 6.84 -5.76
N ALA A 38 27.42 7.21 -4.47
CA ALA A 38 28.65 7.66 -3.81
C ALA A 38 29.72 6.56 -3.70
N SER A 39 29.31 5.29 -3.57
CA SER A 39 30.22 4.15 -3.55
C SER A 39 30.60 3.61 -4.94
N MET A 40 30.22 4.31 -6.02
CA MET A 40 30.37 3.84 -7.41
C MET A 40 29.75 2.46 -7.67
N ASP A 41 28.76 2.07 -6.87
CA ASP A 41 27.97 0.87 -7.10
C ASP A 41 26.77 1.23 -7.99
N TYR A 42 26.89 0.91 -9.27
CA TYR A 42 25.87 1.23 -10.28
C TYR A 42 24.76 0.19 -10.37
N ASN A 43 24.70 -0.81 -9.49
CA ASN A 43 23.58 -1.74 -9.42
C ASN A 43 22.36 -1.09 -8.74
N ILE A 44 21.84 -0.01 -9.33
CA ILE A 44 20.76 0.81 -8.80
C ILE A 44 19.44 0.63 -9.55
N ALA A 45 19.42 -0.10 -10.67
CA ALA A 45 18.26 -0.20 -11.55
C ALA A 45 16.99 -0.67 -10.81
N ARG A 46 17.11 -1.69 -9.96
CA ARG A 46 16.00 -2.21 -9.15
C ARG A 46 15.48 -1.18 -8.14
N LEU A 47 16.40 -0.44 -7.49
CA LEU A 47 16.04 0.61 -6.54
C LEU A 47 15.39 1.81 -7.23
N SER A 48 15.90 2.22 -8.39
CA SER A 48 15.29 3.29 -9.19
C SER A 48 13.88 2.90 -9.65
N ALA A 49 13.69 1.67 -10.12
CA ALA A 49 12.37 1.15 -10.49
C ALA A 49 11.42 1.07 -9.29
N ALA A 50 11.91 0.67 -8.11
CA ALA A 50 11.12 0.66 -6.89
C ALA A 50 10.65 2.07 -6.48
N VAL A 51 11.53 3.07 -6.57
CA VAL A 51 11.15 4.47 -6.29
C VAL A 51 10.07 4.96 -7.25
N GLU A 52 10.26 4.75 -8.56
CA GLU A 52 9.29 5.16 -9.57
C GLU A 52 7.94 4.46 -9.37
N HIS A 53 7.97 3.16 -9.04
CA HIS A 53 6.77 2.38 -8.78
C HIS A 53 6.02 2.86 -7.54
N LEU A 54 6.72 3.09 -6.42
CA LEU A 54 6.12 3.62 -5.20
C LEU A 54 5.50 5.00 -5.47
N ASP A 55 6.27 5.91 -6.10
CA ASP A 55 5.82 7.27 -6.41
C ASP A 55 4.58 7.28 -7.31
N THR A 56 4.57 6.46 -8.36
CA THR A 56 3.42 6.31 -9.27
C THR A 56 2.21 5.71 -8.54
N THR A 57 2.43 4.69 -7.72
CA THR A 57 1.36 4.02 -6.96
C THR A 57 0.70 5.01 -6.01
N ILE A 58 1.48 5.70 -5.17
CA ILE A 58 0.94 6.66 -4.20
C ILE A 58 0.23 7.82 -4.91
N LYS A 59 0.80 8.37 -5.99
CA LYS A 59 0.15 9.44 -6.76
C LYS A 59 -1.16 9.03 -7.43
N SER A 60 -1.35 7.73 -7.69
CA SER A 60 -2.58 7.21 -8.29
C SER A 60 -3.70 6.97 -7.28
N LEU A 61 -3.41 7.05 -5.97
CA LEU A 61 -4.41 6.78 -4.95
C LEU A 61 -5.41 7.95 -4.86
N GLU A 62 -6.67 7.59 -4.69
CA GLU A 62 -7.74 8.53 -4.35
C GLU A 62 -8.11 8.35 -2.87
N GLU A 63 -8.27 9.48 -2.17
CA GLU A 63 -8.63 9.49 -0.75
C GLU A 63 -10.11 9.80 -0.53
N PHE A 64 -10.74 9.03 0.36
CA PHE A 64 -12.12 9.24 0.79
C PHE A 64 -12.16 9.41 2.30
N THR A 65 -12.92 10.41 2.78
CA THR A 65 -13.16 10.63 4.22
C THR A 65 -14.62 10.35 4.55
N VAL A 66 -14.85 9.53 5.58
CA VAL A 66 -16.19 9.17 6.06
C VAL A 66 -16.29 9.33 7.58
N ARG A 67 -17.51 9.56 8.09
CA ARG A 67 -17.80 9.54 9.53
C ARG A 67 -18.48 8.23 9.89
N LEU A 68 -18.02 7.61 10.97
CA LEU A 68 -18.54 6.34 11.48
C LEU A 68 -19.05 6.54 12.91
N THR A 69 -20.00 5.69 13.33
CA THR A 69 -20.36 5.64 14.74
C THR A 69 -19.20 5.04 15.56
N PRO A 70 -19.09 5.35 16.87
CA PRO A 70 -18.05 4.79 17.72
C PRO A 70 -17.99 3.26 17.70
N GLU A 71 -19.15 2.61 17.64
CA GLU A 71 -19.30 1.15 17.63
C GLU A 71 -18.70 0.55 16.36
N VAL A 72 -19.02 1.11 15.19
CA VAL A 72 -18.48 0.64 13.90
C VAL A 72 -16.97 0.86 13.86
N ALA A 73 -16.48 2.02 14.31
CA ALA A 73 -15.05 2.29 14.38
C ALA A 73 -14.31 1.32 15.31
N ALA A 74 -14.93 0.92 16.42
CA ALA A 74 -14.37 -0.08 17.33
C ALA A 74 -14.32 -1.47 16.70
N GLN A 75 -15.37 -1.88 15.98
CA GLN A 75 -15.39 -3.17 15.27
C GLN A 75 -14.33 -3.25 14.17
N LEU A 76 -14.11 -2.16 13.42
CA LEU A 76 -13.04 -2.09 12.42
C LEU A 76 -11.66 -2.29 13.06
N ARG A 77 -11.39 -1.59 14.18
CA ARG A 77 -10.13 -1.73 14.92
C ARG A 77 -9.94 -3.16 15.45
N GLN A 78 -10.96 -3.73 16.09
CA GLN A 78 -10.90 -5.09 16.62
C GLN A 78 -10.64 -6.12 15.50
N THR A 79 -11.27 -5.93 14.34
CA THR A 79 -11.08 -6.81 13.18
C THR A 79 -9.66 -6.68 12.62
N ALA A 80 -9.13 -5.47 12.54
CA ALA A 80 -7.76 -5.21 12.14
C ALA A 80 -6.76 -5.88 13.08
N ASP A 81 -6.94 -5.69 14.40
CA ASP A 81 -6.08 -6.28 15.44
C ASP A 81 -6.10 -7.81 15.39
N LYS A 82 -7.29 -8.41 15.28
CA LYS A 82 -7.44 -9.87 15.20
C LYS A 82 -6.70 -10.48 14.00
N ASN A 83 -6.69 -9.78 12.88
CA ASN A 83 -6.06 -10.25 11.65
C ASN A 83 -4.61 -9.75 11.48
N GLN A 84 -4.09 -8.98 12.44
CA GLN A 84 -2.76 -8.34 12.36
C GLN A 84 -2.60 -7.48 11.08
N LEU A 85 -3.66 -6.78 10.70
CA LEU A 85 -3.70 -5.92 9.52
C LEU A 85 -3.85 -4.45 9.94
N PRO A 86 -3.39 -3.49 9.12
CA PRO A 86 -3.79 -2.10 9.27
C PRO A 86 -5.31 -1.93 9.10
N VAL A 87 -5.91 -1.00 9.84
CA VAL A 87 -7.35 -0.68 9.72
C VAL A 87 -7.73 -0.29 8.29
N GLY A 88 -6.86 0.44 7.59
CA GLY A 88 -7.08 0.82 6.19
C GLY A 88 -7.21 -0.39 5.26
N ALA A 89 -6.44 -1.46 5.47
CA ALA A 89 -6.56 -2.70 4.70
C ALA A 89 -7.93 -3.36 4.88
N VAL A 90 -8.44 -3.41 6.12
CA VAL A 90 -9.78 -3.94 6.42
C VAL A 90 -10.87 -3.09 5.77
N ILE A 91 -10.76 -1.76 5.82
CA ILE A 91 -11.71 -0.85 5.17
C ILE A 91 -11.72 -1.07 3.66
N ARG A 92 -10.54 -1.13 3.02
CA ARG A 92 -10.45 -1.37 1.56
C ARG A 92 -11.08 -2.70 1.17
N GLU A 93 -10.82 -3.77 1.91
CA GLU A 93 -11.41 -5.09 1.66
C GLU A 93 -12.94 -5.08 1.81
N ALA A 94 -13.46 -4.41 2.84
CA ALA A 94 -14.90 -4.26 3.06
C ALA A 94 -15.57 -3.49 1.91
N VAL A 95 -14.96 -2.39 1.45
CA VAL A 95 -15.46 -1.60 0.32
C VAL A 95 -15.49 -2.42 -0.95
N ILE A 96 -14.43 -3.16 -1.26
CA ILE A 96 -14.36 -4.01 -2.46
C ILE A 96 -15.43 -5.10 -2.41
N SER A 97 -15.53 -5.79 -1.28
CA SER A 97 -16.54 -6.84 -1.08
C SER A 97 -17.96 -6.31 -1.30
N TYR A 98 -18.24 -5.12 -0.78
CA TYR A 98 -19.52 -4.44 -1.01
C TYR A 98 -19.74 -4.10 -2.48
N LEU A 99 -18.76 -3.49 -3.16
CA LEU A 99 -18.88 -3.10 -4.56
C LEU A 99 -19.06 -4.30 -5.50
N VAL A 100 -18.35 -5.40 -5.25
CA VAL A 100 -18.52 -6.65 -6.01
C VAL A 100 -19.92 -7.22 -5.78
N GLY A 101 -20.38 -7.28 -4.53
CA GLY A 101 -21.74 -7.74 -4.21
C GLY A 101 -22.82 -6.88 -4.88
N ALA A 102 -22.65 -5.55 -4.86
CA ALA A 102 -23.57 -4.60 -5.47
C ALA A 102 -23.56 -4.64 -7.01
N ALA A 103 -22.45 -5.04 -7.63
CA ALA A 103 -22.37 -5.25 -9.07
C ALA A 103 -23.10 -6.54 -9.48
N LEU A 104 -22.87 -7.63 -8.75
CA LEU A 104 -23.52 -8.92 -9.01
C LEU A 104 -25.04 -8.87 -8.83
N SER A 105 -25.54 -8.12 -7.85
CA SER A 105 -26.98 -7.98 -7.62
C SER A 105 -27.73 -7.22 -8.71
N LYS A 106 -27.02 -6.51 -9.60
CA LYS A 106 -27.62 -5.81 -10.76
C LYS A 106 -27.71 -6.67 -12.02
N LEU A 107 -27.09 -7.85 -12.01
CA LEU A 107 -27.04 -8.77 -13.16
C LEU A 107 -28.10 -9.88 -13.10
N GLY A 108 -28.80 -10.03 -11.96
CA GLY A 108 -29.94 -10.93 -11.78
C GLY A 108 -31.24 -10.15 -11.59
#